data_AF-A0AAD9U7Z5-F1
#
_entry.id   AF-A0AAD9U7Z5-F1
#
_cell.length_a   1.000
_cell.length_b   1.000
_cell.length_c   1.000
_cell.angle_alpha   90.00
_cell.angle_beta   90.00
_cell.angle_gamma   90.00
#
_symmetry.space_group_name_H-M   'P 1'
#
loop_
_entity.id
_entity.type
_entity.pdbx_description
1 polymer ?
#
loop_
_entity_poly.entity_id
_entity_poly.type
_entity_poly.pdbx_seq_one_letter_code
_entity_poly.pdbx_strand_id
1 'polypeptide(L)'
;MPKPFPSLFFSRKKAPQPPQPVAFREYYTNWFNTLNDTLLPLINQSLYSSSSPPALLCSHVDLLLQHLLSYYDTLDLVATQDHLPQLLFPSWRNSLEMPFLFLGDLHPYLFTNLLRSFLDQEDSDEEEEEDDDSDDFLDRPWQVEMAWKNVPKSLMARVEQIECGLRLMVPALTDRIKKVQGCFVGGIAEDWVGFCCEGEGKRGVKAVIEEAMKEEMEEMVTVFVDANRLRKSVITEIVGVLTRYQAALFLKGLAQFLVGFDC
;
A
#
# COMPACT_ATOMS: atom_id res chain seq x y z
N MET A 1 -43.16 56.87 22.42
CA MET A 1 -42.96 55.41 22.52
C MET A 1 -42.51 54.88 21.15
N PRO A 2 -41.24 54.46 21.00
CA PRO A 2 -40.73 53.89 19.75
C PRO A 2 -40.99 52.38 19.67
N LYS A 3 -41.23 51.87 18.45
CA LYS A 3 -41.44 50.45 18.13
C LYS A 3 -40.14 49.64 18.32
N PRO A 4 -40.20 48.35 18.71
CA PRO A 4 -39.02 47.51 18.79
C PRO A 4 -38.55 47.05 17.41
N PHE A 5 -37.23 46.99 17.24
CA PHE A 5 -36.52 46.50 16.05
C PHE A 5 -36.72 44.99 15.86
N PRO A 6 -36.77 44.49 14.61
CA PRO A 6 -36.78 43.05 14.34
C PRO A 6 -35.38 42.48 14.54
N SER A 7 -35.29 41.41 15.34
CA SER A 7 -34.07 40.62 15.50
C SER A 7 -33.70 39.94 14.18
N LEU A 8 -32.54 40.30 13.64
CA LEU A 8 -31.91 39.63 12.50
C LEU A 8 -31.52 38.20 12.91
N PHE A 9 -32.15 37.21 12.27
CA PHE A 9 -31.74 35.82 12.34
C PHE A 9 -30.37 35.68 11.67
N PHE A 10 -29.33 35.41 12.46
CA PHE A 10 -28.06 34.97 11.92
C PHE A 10 -28.21 33.55 11.37
N SER A 11 -28.31 33.44 10.04
CA SER A 11 -28.11 32.17 9.33
C SER A 11 -26.70 31.68 9.62
N ARG A 12 -26.60 30.68 10.50
CA ARG A 12 -25.36 29.94 10.77
C ARG A 12 -24.91 29.30 9.46
N LYS A 13 -23.85 29.83 8.85
CA LYS A 13 -23.15 29.16 7.74
C LYS A 13 -22.80 27.74 8.20
N LYS A 14 -23.30 26.73 7.49
CA LYS A 14 -22.84 25.34 7.65
C LYS A 14 -21.32 25.34 7.50
N ALA A 15 -20.62 24.75 8.45
CA ALA A 15 -19.21 24.44 8.31
C ALA A 15 -19.02 23.56 7.06
N PRO A 16 -17.87 23.67 6.35
CA PRO A 16 -17.56 22.78 5.24
C PRO A 16 -17.64 21.33 5.74
N GLN A 17 -18.40 20.49 5.04
CA GLN A 17 -18.35 19.05 5.29
C GLN A 17 -16.93 18.54 5.04
N PRO A 18 -16.43 17.59 5.84
CA PRO A 18 -15.17 16.92 5.53
C PRO A 18 -15.29 16.25 4.14
N PRO A 19 -14.19 16.21 3.36
CA PRO A 19 -14.20 15.62 2.02
C PRO A 19 -14.62 14.16 2.11
N GLN A 20 -15.62 13.82 1.31
CA GLN A 20 -16.35 12.55 1.38
C GLN A 20 -15.54 11.39 0.74
N PRO A 21 -15.76 10.14 1.17
CA PRO A 21 -15.08 8.92 0.70
C PRO A 21 -15.06 8.66 -0.82
N VAL A 22 -15.93 9.32 -1.58
CA VAL A 22 -15.88 9.35 -3.06
C VAL A 22 -14.53 9.89 -3.55
N ALA A 23 -13.93 10.84 -2.83
CA ALA A 23 -12.69 11.50 -3.22
C ALA A 23 -11.48 10.56 -3.21
N PHE A 24 -11.36 9.63 -2.25
CA PHE A 24 -10.20 8.73 -2.21
C PHE A 24 -10.29 7.67 -3.30
N ARG A 25 -11.49 7.16 -3.59
CA ARG A 25 -11.69 6.23 -4.73
C ARG A 25 -11.30 6.89 -6.05
N GLU A 26 -11.74 8.13 -6.29
CA GLU A 26 -11.35 8.89 -7.48
C GLU A 26 -9.83 9.12 -7.53
N TYR A 27 -9.20 9.45 -6.40
CA TYR A 27 -7.75 9.53 -6.29
C TYR A 27 -7.07 8.20 -6.66
N TYR A 28 -7.53 7.07 -6.10
CA TYR A 28 -6.97 5.75 -6.40
C TYR A 28 -7.09 5.42 -7.89
N THR A 29 -8.24 5.68 -8.51
CA THR A 29 -8.43 5.47 -9.95
C THR A 29 -7.46 6.32 -10.77
N ASN A 30 -7.29 7.61 -10.44
CA ASN A 30 -6.34 8.47 -11.13
C ASN A 30 -4.89 8.02 -10.92
N TRP A 31 -4.55 7.61 -9.71
CA TRP A 31 -3.23 7.08 -9.36
C TRP A 31 -2.93 5.80 -10.13
N PHE A 32 -3.89 4.89 -10.22
CA PHE A 32 -3.79 3.62 -10.96
C PHE A 32 -3.66 3.85 -12.46
N ASN A 33 -4.50 4.72 -13.04
CA ASN A 33 -4.42 5.07 -14.46
C ASN A 33 -3.07 5.73 -14.79
N THR A 34 -2.55 6.57 -13.89
CA THR A 34 -1.21 7.16 -14.07
C THR A 34 -0.13 6.08 -14.09
N LEU A 35 -0.21 5.10 -13.18
CA LEU A 35 0.70 3.96 -13.14
C LEU A 35 0.66 3.16 -14.45
N ASN A 36 -0.54 2.79 -14.90
CA ASN A 36 -0.76 1.95 -16.08
C ASN A 36 -0.47 2.67 -17.40
N ASP A 37 -1.07 3.83 -17.61
CA ASP A 37 -1.11 4.49 -18.92
C ASP A 37 0.09 5.40 -19.17
N THR A 38 0.82 5.78 -18.12
CA THR A 38 1.95 6.71 -18.21
C THR A 38 3.25 6.09 -17.72
N LEU A 39 3.32 5.66 -16.45
CA LEU A 39 4.61 5.30 -15.84
C LEU A 39 5.17 3.98 -16.37
N LEU A 40 4.30 2.98 -16.52
CA LEU A 40 4.69 1.68 -17.03
C LEU A 40 5.20 1.75 -18.50
N PRO A 41 4.54 2.49 -19.41
CA PRO A 41 5.11 2.78 -20.74
C PRO A 41 6.45 3.51 -20.70
N LEU A 42 6.62 4.54 -19.85
CA LEU A 42 7.86 5.32 -19.77
C LEU A 42 9.06 4.48 -19.32
N ILE A 43 8.86 3.63 -18.30
CA ILE A 43 9.95 2.76 -17.82
C ILE A 43 10.27 1.66 -18.84
N ASN A 44 9.26 1.12 -19.53
CA ASN A 44 9.48 0.19 -20.65
C ASN A 44 10.29 0.85 -21.76
N GLN A 45 9.89 2.04 -22.21
CA GLN A 45 10.63 2.76 -23.25
C GLN A 45 12.09 2.99 -22.83
N SER A 46 12.34 3.28 -21.55
CA SER A 46 13.71 3.54 -21.07
C SER A 46 14.55 2.28 -20.89
N LEU A 47 13.92 1.13 -20.63
CA LEU A 47 14.58 -0.16 -20.49
C LEU A 47 14.96 -0.75 -21.84
N TYR A 48 14.12 -0.59 -22.87
CA TYR A 48 14.26 -1.30 -24.15
C TYR A 48 14.64 -0.40 -25.33
N SER A 49 14.58 0.94 -25.20
CA SER A 49 15.03 1.82 -26.28
C SER A 49 16.55 1.97 -26.27
N SER A 50 17.21 1.46 -27.31
CA SER A 50 18.66 1.56 -27.55
C SER A 50 19.19 3.00 -27.64
N SER A 51 18.30 3.98 -27.80
CA SER A 51 18.61 5.41 -27.88
C SER A 51 18.42 6.15 -26.55
N SER A 52 17.90 5.48 -25.51
CA SER A 52 17.61 6.11 -24.22
C SER A 52 18.89 6.40 -23.43
N PRO A 53 19.15 7.65 -23.03
CA PRO A 53 20.26 7.97 -22.14
C PRO A 53 20.09 7.27 -20.79
N PRO A 54 21.15 6.73 -20.16
CA PRO A 54 21.02 6.10 -18.85
C PRO A 54 20.36 7.02 -17.82
N ALA A 55 20.70 8.32 -17.81
CA ALA A 55 20.12 9.30 -16.89
C ALA A 55 18.58 9.33 -16.93
N LEU A 56 17.97 9.09 -18.10
CA LEU A 56 16.53 9.03 -18.27
C LEU A 56 15.91 7.84 -17.53
N LEU A 57 16.56 6.67 -17.57
CA LEU A 57 16.15 5.51 -16.79
C LEU A 57 16.15 5.80 -15.29
N CYS A 58 17.18 6.49 -14.78
CA CYS A 58 17.20 6.89 -13.36
C CYS A 58 16.03 7.80 -13.01
N SER A 59 15.77 8.82 -13.84
CA SER A 59 14.63 9.72 -13.62
C SER A 59 13.29 8.98 -13.63
N HIS A 60 13.10 7.99 -14.50
CA HIS A 60 11.87 7.19 -14.52
C HIS A 60 11.77 6.19 -13.36
N VAL A 61 12.89 5.63 -12.90
CA VAL A 61 12.94 4.83 -11.66
C VAL A 61 12.52 5.68 -10.47
N ASP A 62 13.11 6.87 -10.33
CA ASP A 62 12.77 7.80 -9.24
C ASP A 62 11.30 8.21 -9.31
N LEU A 63 10.80 8.52 -10.51
CA LEU A 63 9.42 8.95 -10.71
C LEU A 63 8.42 7.82 -10.38
N LEU A 64 8.71 6.57 -10.77
CA LEU A 64 7.88 5.42 -10.43
C LEU A 64 7.92 5.08 -8.93
N LEU A 65 9.11 5.14 -8.30
CA LEU A 65 9.25 4.97 -6.87
C LEU A 65 8.45 6.03 -6.10
N GLN A 66 8.61 7.31 -6.45
CA GLN A 66 7.87 8.40 -5.80
C GLN A 66 6.37 8.26 -6.00
N HIS A 67 5.90 7.81 -7.17
CA HIS A 67 4.49 7.54 -7.42
C HIS A 67 3.93 6.47 -6.46
N LEU A 68 4.64 5.36 -6.29
CA LEU A 68 4.27 4.30 -5.34
C LEU A 68 4.32 4.78 -3.88
N LEU A 69 5.31 5.56 -3.49
CA LEU A 69 5.43 6.09 -2.13
C LEU A 69 4.36 7.14 -1.81
N SER A 70 4.02 8.00 -2.78
CA SER A 70 3.01 9.06 -2.64
C SER A 70 1.61 8.50 -2.40
N TYR A 71 1.33 7.28 -2.86
CA TYR A 71 0.10 6.57 -2.57
C TYR A 71 -0.07 6.33 -1.07
N TYR A 72 0.99 5.81 -0.42
CA TYR A 72 0.99 5.57 1.01
C TYR A 72 0.97 6.86 1.82
N ASP A 73 1.64 7.92 1.35
CA ASP A 73 1.49 9.25 1.95
C ASP A 73 0.05 9.76 1.91
N THR A 74 -0.64 9.54 0.79
CA THR A 74 -2.04 9.95 0.65
C THR A 74 -2.96 9.09 1.52
N LEU A 75 -2.71 7.78 1.62
CA LEU A 75 -3.41 6.89 2.54
C LEU A 75 -3.28 7.36 4.00
N ASP A 76 -2.07 7.71 4.43
CA ASP A 76 -1.81 8.20 5.78
C ASP A 76 -2.53 9.52 6.06
N LEU A 77 -2.60 10.42 5.07
CA LEU A 77 -3.31 11.70 5.20
C LEU A 77 -4.82 11.53 5.36
N VAL A 78 -5.42 10.52 4.73
CA VAL A 78 -6.87 10.25 4.81
C VAL A 78 -7.24 9.27 5.92
N ALA A 79 -6.26 8.68 6.61
CA ALA A 79 -6.46 7.73 7.69
C ALA A 79 -7.01 8.44 8.94
N THR A 80 -8.34 8.54 9.01
CA THR A 80 -9.08 9.02 10.18
C THR A 80 -10.06 7.97 10.66
N GLN A 81 -10.54 8.08 11.90
CA GLN A 81 -11.51 7.15 12.48
C GLN A 81 -12.75 6.93 11.58
N ASP A 82 -13.24 8.01 10.96
CA ASP A 82 -14.42 7.98 10.09
C ASP A 82 -14.18 7.25 8.75
N HIS A 83 -12.94 7.29 8.23
CA HIS A 83 -12.61 6.74 6.91
C HIS A 83 -11.94 5.37 6.98
N LEU A 84 -11.34 5.02 8.12
CA LEU A 84 -10.55 3.81 8.29
C LEU A 84 -11.27 2.52 7.87
N PRO A 85 -12.57 2.30 8.18
CA PRO A 85 -13.27 1.09 7.74
C PRO A 85 -13.22 0.89 6.22
N GLN A 86 -13.28 1.98 5.45
CA GLN A 86 -13.24 1.91 3.99
C GLN A 86 -11.82 1.73 3.46
N LEU A 87 -10.80 2.18 4.21
CA LEU A 87 -9.39 1.96 3.86
C LEU A 87 -8.95 0.52 4.19
N LEU A 88 -9.45 -0.05 5.28
CA LEU A 88 -9.21 -1.44 5.67
C LEU A 88 -9.96 -2.44 4.77
N PHE A 89 -11.14 -2.04 4.28
CA PHE A 89 -12.00 -2.84 3.42
C PHE A 89 -12.37 -2.06 2.15
N PRO A 90 -11.40 -1.82 1.25
CA PRO A 90 -11.56 -0.97 0.08
C PRO A 90 -12.53 -1.55 -0.94
N SER A 91 -13.66 -0.87 -1.14
CA SER A 91 -14.69 -1.29 -2.11
C SER A 91 -14.29 -1.09 -3.58
N TRP A 92 -13.18 -0.40 -3.83
CA TRP A 92 -12.65 -0.12 -5.16
C TRP A 92 -11.53 -1.08 -5.61
N ARG A 93 -11.17 -2.06 -4.77
CA ARG A 93 -10.18 -3.10 -5.09
C ARG A 93 -10.88 -4.35 -5.62
N ASN A 94 -10.24 -5.08 -6.54
CA ASN A 94 -10.79 -6.33 -7.06
C ASN A 94 -10.79 -7.42 -5.96
N SER A 95 -11.77 -8.32 -6.00
CA SER A 95 -11.78 -9.56 -5.20
C SER A 95 -10.50 -10.41 -5.34
N LEU A 96 -9.85 -10.38 -6.51
CA LEU A 96 -8.57 -11.06 -6.76
C LEU A 96 -7.39 -10.43 -6.01
N GLU A 97 -7.47 -9.14 -5.67
CA GLU A 97 -6.44 -8.44 -4.90
C GLU A 97 -6.54 -8.75 -3.40
N MET A 98 -7.74 -9.05 -2.92
CA MET A 98 -8.05 -9.21 -1.49
C MET A 98 -7.11 -10.18 -0.74
N PRO A 99 -6.72 -11.35 -1.29
CA PRO A 99 -5.80 -12.27 -0.61
C PRO A 99 -4.40 -11.70 -0.38
N PHE A 100 -4.00 -10.68 -1.15
CA PHE A 100 -2.69 -10.03 -1.03
C PHE A 100 -2.70 -8.87 -0.05
N LEU A 101 -3.87 -8.49 0.50
CA LEU A 101 -3.99 -7.36 1.41
C LEU A 101 -3.68 -7.75 2.85
N PHE A 102 -3.04 -6.83 3.54
CA PHE A 102 -2.74 -6.82 4.96
C PHE A 102 -3.10 -5.43 5.46
N LEU A 103 -3.96 -5.25 6.45
CA LEU A 103 -4.26 -3.88 6.93
C LEU A 103 -4.63 -2.88 5.81
N GLY A 104 -5.51 -3.29 4.89
CA GLY A 104 -6.05 -2.44 3.83
C GLY A 104 -5.23 -2.32 2.54
N ASP A 105 -3.97 -2.76 2.50
CA ASP A 105 -3.13 -2.70 1.29
C ASP A 105 -2.13 -3.86 1.20
N LEU A 106 -1.29 -3.93 0.17
CA LEU A 106 -0.38 -5.05 -0.12
C LEU A 106 0.39 -5.53 1.12
N HIS A 107 0.52 -6.85 1.26
CA HIS A 107 1.34 -7.45 2.30
C HIS A 107 2.83 -7.13 2.07
N PRO A 108 3.60 -6.63 3.06
CA PRO A 108 4.99 -6.22 2.84
C PRO A 108 5.92 -7.32 2.30
N TYR A 109 5.65 -8.58 2.63
CA TYR A 109 6.40 -9.73 2.07
C TYR A 109 6.20 -9.91 0.57
N LEU A 110 5.17 -9.32 -0.02
CA LEU A 110 4.98 -9.36 -1.46
C LEU A 110 6.17 -8.72 -2.18
N PHE A 111 6.70 -7.63 -1.63
CA PHE A 111 7.86 -6.95 -2.20
C PHE A 111 9.12 -7.83 -2.17
N THR A 112 9.38 -8.51 -1.05
CA THR A 112 10.54 -9.41 -0.94
C THR A 112 10.33 -10.67 -1.77
N ASN A 113 9.12 -11.24 -1.81
CA ASN A 113 8.82 -12.42 -2.64
C ASN A 113 8.94 -12.11 -4.13
N LEU A 114 8.48 -10.93 -4.55
CA LEU A 114 8.67 -10.47 -5.92
C LEU A 114 10.16 -10.31 -6.23
N LEU A 115 10.94 -9.71 -5.32
CA LEU A 115 12.38 -9.60 -5.49
C LEU A 115 13.05 -10.98 -5.60
N ARG A 116 12.69 -11.93 -4.73
CA ARG A 116 13.16 -13.32 -4.78
C ARG A 116 12.86 -13.99 -6.11
N SER A 117 11.69 -13.73 -6.70
CA SER A 117 11.35 -14.30 -8.02
C SER A 117 12.30 -13.88 -9.14
N PHE A 118 12.99 -12.74 -9.02
CA PHE A 118 14.05 -12.35 -9.96
C PHE A 118 15.41 -12.99 -9.64
N LEU A 119 15.66 -13.29 -8.36
CA LEU A 119 16.91 -13.88 -7.89
C LEU A 119 16.93 -15.39 -8.13
N ASP A 120 15.81 -16.06 -7.89
CA ASP A 120 15.68 -17.52 -8.00
C ASP A 120 15.63 -17.99 -9.47
N GLN A 121 15.42 -17.08 -10.43
CA GLN A 121 15.55 -17.37 -11.88
C GLN A 121 17.01 -17.69 -12.28
N GLU A 122 18.01 -17.25 -11.50
CA GLU A 122 19.42 -17.52 -11.78
C GLU A 122 19.78 -19.01 -11.54
N ASP A 123 19.15 -19.66 -10.56
CA ASP A 123 19.46 -21.06 -10.20
C ASP A 123 18.89 -22.09 -11.21
N SER A 124 17.96 -21.68 -12.08
CA SER A 124 17.31 -22.56 -13.08
C SER A 124 18.02 -22.60 -14.43
N ASP A 125 18.89 -21.64 -14.73
CA ASP A 125 19.51 -21.47 -16.06
C ASP A 125 20.86 -22.22 -16.18
N GLU A 126 21.23 -23.05 -15.20
CA GLU A 126 22.47 -23.87 -15.23
C GLU A 126 22.37 -25.13 -16.12
N GLU A 127 21.25 -25.38 -16.81
CA GLU A 127 21.06 -26.54 -17.71
C GLU A 127 20.49 -26.22 -19.11
N GLU A 128 20.67 -25.02 -19.66
CA GLU A 128 20.35 -24.79 -21.09
C GLU A 128 21.59 -25.08 -21.96
N GLU A 129 21.63 -26.30 -22.50
CA GLU A 129 22.51 -26.65 -23.62
C GLU A 129 22.28 -25.69 -24.79
N GLU A 130 23.39 -25.29 -25.42
CA GLU A 130 23.45 -24.51 -26.66
C GLU A 130 22.65 -25.22 -27.77
N ASP A 131 21.36 -24.91 -27.96
CA ASP A 131 20.62 -25.08 -29.21
C ASP A 131 19.18 -24.56 -29.06
N ASP A 132 18.96 -23.24 -29.17
CA ASP A 132 17.69 -22.74 -29.73
C ASP A 132 17.90 -21.40 -30.45
N ASP A 133 17.74 -21.45 -31.77
CA ASP A 133 17.64 -20.31 -32.68
C ASP A 133 16.34 -19.52 -32.38
N SER A 134 16.28 -18.84 -31.24
CA SER A 134 15.23 -17.86 -30.96
C SER A 134 15.73 -16.45 -31.25
N ASP A 135 15.28 -15.93 -32.39
CA ASP A 135 15.48 -14.55 -32.90
C ASP A 135 15.01 -13.44 -31.90
N ASP A 136 14.53 -13.81 -30.71
CA ASP A 136 14.00 -12.92 -29.66
C ASP A 136 15.08 -12.42 -28.68
N PHE A 137 16.27 -13.02 -28.68
CA PHE A 137 17.41 -12.61 -27.83
C PHE A 137 18.12 -11.33 -28.32
N LEU A 138 17.94 -10.94 -29.59
CA LEU A 138 18.71 -9.84 -30.19
C LEU A 138 18.16 -8.44 -29.88
N ASP A 139 16.96 -8.31 -29.31
CA ASP A 139 16.29 -7.02 -29.14
C ASP A 139 16.31 -6.48 -27.69
N ARG A 140 16.77 -7.28 -26.70
CA ARG A 140 16.82 -6.87 -25.29
C ARG A 140 18.19 -6.26 -24.95
N PRO A 141 18.26 -5.03 -24.38
CA PRO A 141 19.55 -4.45 -24.03
C PRO A 141 20.31 -5.30 -23.03
N TRP A 142 21.61 -5.52 -23.26
CA TRP A 142 22.45 -6.42 -22.47
C TRP A 142 22.37 -6.15 -20.96
N GLN A 143 22.25 -4.87 -20.56
CA GLN A 143 22.16 -4.48 -19.15
C GLN A 143 20.89 -4.98 -18.47
N VAL A 144 19.81 -5.15 -19.24
CA VAL A 144 18.52 -5.65 -18.76
C VAL A 144 18.57 -7.17 -18.62
N GLU A 145 19.21 -7.86 -19.57
CA GLU A 145 19.38 -9.31 -19.55
C GLU A 145 20.34 -9.76 -18.45
N MET A 146 21.47 -9.07 -18.30
CA MET A 146 22.48 -9.38 -17.28
C MET A 146 22.14 -8.81 -15.89
N ALA A 147 21.02 -8.11 -15.73
CA ALA A 147 20.69 -7.38 -14.49
C ALA A 147 20.65 -8.30 -13.25
N TRP A 148 20.22 -9.54 -13.44
CA TRP A 148 20.08 -10.54 -12.38
C TRP A 148 21.10 -11.67 -12.50
N LYS A 149 22.07 -11.58 -13.41
CA LYS A 149 23.16 -12.55 -13.51
C LYS A 149 24.32 -12.15 -12.60
N ASN A 150 24.92 -13.13 -11.92
CA ASN A 150 26.02 -12.98 -10.96
C ASN A 150 25.69 -12.03 -9.80
N VAL A 151 24.56 -12.25 -9.13
CA VAL A 151 24.12 -11.39 -8.02
C VAL A 151 25.16 -11.40 -6.89
N PRO A 152 25.61 -10.23 -6.41
CA PRO A 152 26.61 -10.20 -5.34
C PRO A 152 26.02 -10.73 -4.03
N LYS A 153 26.80 -11.56 -3.30
CA LYS A 153 26.40 -12.10 -1.97
C LYS A 153 26.00 -11.01 -0.97
N SER A 154 26.53 -9.80 -1.11
CA SER A 154 26.13 -8.66 -0.30
C SER A 154 24.68 -8.24 -0.54
N LEU A 155 24.16 -8.35 -1.78
CA LEU A 155 22.75 -8.11 -2.06
C LEU A 155 21.88 -9.15 -1.37
N MET A 156 22.24 -10.44 -1.47
CA MET A 156 21.51 -11.53 -0.77
C MET A 156 21.44 -11.29 0.74
N ALA A 157 22.57 -10.94 1.37
CA ALA A 157 22.60 -10.62 2.79
C ALA A 157 21.72 -9.40 3.16
N ARG A 158 21.61 -8.40 2.27
CA ARG A 158 20.70 -7.27 2.46
C ARG A 158 19.24 -7.68 2.37
N VAL A 159 18.88 -8.52 1.39
CA VAL A 159 17.51 -9.04 1.26
C VAL A 159 17.11 -9.85 2.49
N GLU A 160 18.00 -10.73 2.97
CA GLU A 160 17.80 -11.46 4.22
C GLU A 160 17.61 -10.54 5.43
N GLN A 161 18.35 -9.42 5.50
CA GLN A 161 18.20 -8.43 6.56
C GLN A 161 16.80 -7.78 6.53
N ILE A 162 16.32 -7.40 5.35
CA ILE A 162 14.97 -6.83 5.16
C ILE A 162 13.91 -7.86 5.61
N GLU A 163 14.05 -9.12 5.18
CA GLU A 163 13.15 -10.21 5.56
C GLU A 163 13.20 -10.52 7.07
N CYS A 164 14.37 -10.44 7.72
CA CYS A 164 14.49 -10.51 9.17
C CYS A 164 13.69 -9.39 9.86
N GLY A 165 13.76 -8.17 9.34
CA GLY A 165 12.97 -7.04 9.83
C GLY A 165 11.46 -7.31 9.69
N LEU A 166 11.02 -7.79 8.53
CA LEU A 166 9.63 -8.16 8.28
C LEU A 166 9.12 -9.26 9.23
N ARG A 167 9.95 -10.24 9.57
CA ARG A 167 9.63 -11.31 10.54
C ARG A 167 9.39 -10.80 11.96
N LEU A 168 9.89 -9.62 12.29
CA LEU A 168 9.64 -8.96 13.57
C LEU A 168 8.44 -8.00 13.49
N MET A 169 8.38 -7.19 12.43
CA MET A 169 7.41 -6.09 12.34
C MET A 169 6.00 -6.54 11.96
N VAL A 170 5.84 -7.49 11.03
CA VAL A 170 4.51 -7.95 10.61
C VAL A 170 3.77 -8.64 11.76
N PRO A 171 4.38 -9.57 12.53
CA PRO A 171 3.74 -10.11 13.72
C PRO A 171 3.43 -9.06 14.78
N ALA A 172 4.33 -8.09 15.01
CA ALA A 172 4.08 -7.03 15.99
C ALA A 172 2.85 -6.17 15.63
N LEU A 173 2.67 -5.81 14.34
CA LEU A 173 1.46 -5.13 13.86
C LEU A 173 0.23 -6.04 14.00
N THR A 174 0.36 -7.31 13.66
CA THR A 174 -0.71 -8.31 13.79
C THR A 174 -1.20 -8.45 15.24
N ASP A 175 -0.27 -8.50 16.19
CA ASP A 175 -0.58 -8.63 17.61
C ASP A 175 -1.23 -7.37 18.17
N ARG A 176 -0.81 -6.18 17.71
CA ARG A 176 -1.50 -4.92 18.04
C ARG A 176 -2.95 -4.92 17.58
N ILE A 177 -3.24 -5.38 16.37
CA ILE A 177 -4.62 -5.44 15.84
C ILE A 177 -5.46 -6.43 16.65
N LYS A 178 -4.92 -7.62 16.91
CA LYS A 178 -5.61 -8.63 17.73
C LYS A 178 -5.93 -8.07 19.11
N LYS A 179 -5.00 -7.30 19.70
CA LYS A 179 -5.21 -6.63 20.98
C LYS A 179 -6.33 -5.60 20.90
N VAL A 180 -6.30 -4.69 19.92
CA VAL A 180 -7.35 -3.67 19.69
C VAL A 180 -8.72 -4.32 19.50
N GLN A 181 -8.81 -5.32 18.62
CA GLN A 181 -10.04 -6.07 18.39
C GLN A 181 -10.51 -6.80 19.65
N GLY A 182 -9.59 -7.38 20.42
CA GLY A 182 -9.88 -8.05 21.68
C GLY A 182 -10.40 -7.08 22.75
N CYS A 183 -9.77 -5.92 22.91
CA CYS A 183 -10.21 -4.86 23.81
C CYS A 183 -11.60 -4.35 23.42
N PHE A 184 -11.83 -4.08 22.14
CA PHE A 184 -13.13 -3.65 21.62
C PHE A 184 -14.25 -4.65 21.93
N VAL A 185 -14.03 -5.93 21.60
CA VAL A 185 -15.03 -6.99 21.85
C VAL A 185 -15.23 -7.22 23.35
N GLY A 186 -14.15 -7.17 24.14
CA GLY A 186 -14.19 -7.29 25.59
C GLY A 186 -15.02 -6.19 26.25
N GLY A 187 -14.74 -4.92 25.91
CA GLY A 187 -15.48 -3.77 26.43
C GLY A 187 -16.97 -3.83 26.08
N ILE A 188 -17.31 -4.15 24.82
CA ILE A 188 -18.70 -4.35 24.42
C ILE A 188 -19.35 -5.48 25.23
N ALA A 189 -18.68 -6.61 25.41
CA ALA A 189 -19.24 -7.77 26.10
C ALA A 189 -19.52 -7.48 27.58
N GLU A 190 -18.60 -6.82 28.28
CA GLU A 190 -18.74 -6.43 29.69
C GLU A 190 -19.93 -5.48 29.89
N ASP A 191 -20.02 -4.45 29.05
CA ASP A 191 -21.09 -3.46 29.14
C ASP A 191 -22.44 -4.04 28.73
N TRP A 192 -22.47 -4.88 27.68
CA TRP A 192 -23.69 -5.52 27.19
C TRP A 192 -24.39 -6.36 28.26
N VAL A 193 -23.63 -7.06 29.11
CA VAL A 193 -24.17 -7.83 30.25
C VAL A 193 -24.82 -6.89 31.28
N GLY A 194 -24.21 -5.75 31.58
CA GLY A 194 -24.79 -4.73 32.47
C GLY A 194 -26.14 -4.21 31.97
N PHE A 195 -26.22 -3.84 30.68
CA PHE A 195 -27.45 -3.30 30.08
C PHE A 195 -28.61 -4.30 30.04
N CYS A 196 -28.34 -5.60 29.82
CA CYS A 196 -29.37 -6.63 29.85
C CYS A 196 -29.99 -6.80 31.25
N CYS A 197 -29.24 -6.49 32.31
CA CYS A 197 -29.68 -6.60 33.68
C CYS A 197 -30.41 -5.34 34.21
N GLU A 198 -30.10 -4.16 33.68
CA GLU A 198 -30.62 -2.88 34.21
C GLU A 198 -31.82 -2.31 33.45
N GLY A 199 -32.28 -2.96 32.37
CA GLY A 199 -33.49 -2.55 31.64
C GLY A 199 -33.33 -1.22 30.87
N GLU A 200 -32.11 -0.69 30.81
CA GLU A 200 -31.76 0.45 29.98
C GLU A 200 -31.84 0.05 28.50
N GLY A 201 -32.81 0.65 27.78
CA GLY A 201 -33.16 0.25 26.42
C GLY A 201 -32.05 0.49 25.39
N LYS A 202 -32.30 0.02 24.15
CA LYS A 202 -31.42 0.05 22.95
C LYS A 202 -30.59 1.32 22.71
N ARG A 203 -30.98 2.47 23.27
CA ARG A 203 -30.31 3.77 23.08
C ARG A 203 -29.05 3.92 23.96
N GLY A 204 -29.00 3.30 25.15
CA GLY A 204 -27.81 3.28 26.02
C GLY A 204 -26.70 2.40 25.45
N VAL A 205 -27.04 1.18 25.05
CA VAL A 205 -26.13 0.23 24.37
C VAL A 205 -25.46 0.85 23.13
N LYS A 206 -26.20 1.62 22.33
CA LYS A 206 -25.63 2.27 21.13
C LYS A 206 -24.57 3.30 21.48
N ALA A 207 -24.78 4.12 22.52
CA ALA A 207 -23.83 5.15 22.91
C ALA A 207 -22.53 4.56 23.46
N VAL A 208 -22.62 3.44 24.20
CA VAL A 208 -21.46 2.72 24.72
C VAL A 208 -20.65 2.07 23.61
N ILE A 209 -21.33 1.42 22.64
CA ILE A 209 -20.67 0.89 21.45
C ILE A 209 -19.95 2.01 20.68
N GLU A 210 -20.57 3.18 20.53
CA GLU A 210 -19.96 4.32 19.84
C GLU A 210 -18.71 4.85 20.55
N GLU A 211 -18.71 4.93 21.88
CA GLU A 211 -17.54 5.40 22.64
C GLU A 211 -16.41 4.37 22.64
N ALA A 212 -16.70 3.08 22.92
CA ALA A 212 -15.71 2.01 22.86
C ALA A 212 -15.13 1.86 21.43
N MET A 213 -15.95 2.07 20.40
CA MET A 213 -15.49 2.08 19.01
C MET A 213 -14.52 3.23 18.75
N LYS A 214 -14.77 4.41 19.30
CA LYS A 214 -13.97 5.60 19.03
C LYS A 214 -12.55 5.47 19.59
N GLU A 215 -12.39 5.00 20.84
CA GLU A 215 -11.07 4.80 21.47
C GLU A 215 -10.25 3.77 20.69
N GLU A 216 -10.84 2.61 20.42
CA GLU A 216 -10.16 1.50 19.72
C GLU A 216 -9.86 1.85 18.24
N MET A 217 -10.70 2.66 17.60
CA MET A 217 -10.46 3.14 16.24
C MET A 217 -9.26 4.08 16.16
N GLU A 218 -8.92 4.83 17.22
CA GLU A 218 -7.72 5.67 17.24
C GLU A 218 -6.44 4.83 17.11
N GLU A 219 -6.32 3.77 17.91
CA GLU A 219 -5.19 2.85 17.81
C GLU A 219 -5.21 2.06 16.49
N MET A 220 -6.39 1.72 15.96
CA MET A 220 -6.48 1.09 14.65
C MET A 220 -5.93 2.00 13.53
N VAL A 221 -6.15 3.32 13.62
CA VAL A 221 -5.54 4.30 12.70
C VAL A 221 -4.02 4.30 12.85
N THR A 222 -3.48 4.28 14.08
CA THR A 222 -2.02 4.27 14.27
C THR A 222 -1.37 3.02 13.68
N VAL A 223 -1.98 1.85 13.87
CA VAL A 223 -1.49 0.58 13.31
C VAL A 223 -1.56 0.59 11.78
N PHE A 224 -2.62 1.15 11.21
CA PHE A 224 -2.75 1.30 9.76
C PHE A 224 -1.64 2.16 9.16
N VAL A 225 -1.37 3.33 9.76
CA VAL A 225 -0.29 4.23 9.33
C VAL A 225 1.08 3.55 9.51
N ASP A 226 1.31 2.83 10.61
CA ASP A 226 2.57 2.11 10.81
C ASP A 226 2.78 0.99 9.78
N ALA A 227 1.70 0.35 9.32
CA ALA A 227 1.77 -0.62 8.22
C ALA A 227 2.16 0.05 6.89
N ASN A 228 1.62 1.23 6.59
CA ASN A 228 2.01 1.99 5.40
C ASN A 228 3.48 2.43 5.47
N ARG A 229 3.94 2.90 6.64
CA ARG A 229 5.36 3.21 6.88
C ARG A 229 6.25 2.00 6.64
N LEU A 230 5.85 0.82 7.10
CA LEU A 230 6.58 -0.42 6.85
C LEU A 230 6.69 -0.73 5.35
N ARG A 231 5.59 -0.61 4.59
CA ARG A 231 5.61 -0.79 3.13
C ARG A 231 6.57 0.17 2.44
N LYS A 232 6.47 1.45 2.78
CA LYS A 232 7.37 2.49 2.24
C LYS A 232 8.82 2.19 2.55
N SER A 233 9.13 1.80 3.79
CA SER A 233 10.49 1.43 4.22
C SER A 233 11.03 0.28 3.37
N VAL A 234 10.27 -0.81 3.26
CA VAL A 234 10.69 -2.00 2.52
C VAL A 234 10.92 -1.72 1.04
N ILE A 235 10.00 -1.01 0.37
CA ILE A 235 10.17 -0.64 -1.04
C ILE A 235 11.43 0.22 -1.21
N THR A 236 11.63 1.20 -0.32
CA THR A 236 12.78 2.12 -0.40
C THR A 236 14.09 1.39 -0.10
N GLU A 237 14.11 0.49 0.88
CA GLU A 237 15.27 -0.32 1.24
C GLU A 237 15.65 -1.27 0.11
N ILE A 238 14.67 -1.94 -0.52
CA ILE A 238 14.90 -2.78 -1.71
C ILE A 238 15.51 -1.94 -2.83
N VAL A 239 14.85 -0.85 -3.25
CA VAL A 239 15.36 -0.02 -4.35
C VAL A 239 16.75 0.57 -4.03
N GLY A 240 17.00 0.92 -2.78
CA GLY A 240 18.28 1.48 -2.33
C GLY A 240 19.46 0.50 -2.36
N VAL A 241 19.21 -0.82 -2.38
CA VAL A 241 20.28 -1.83 -2.49
C VAL A 241 20.47 -2.36 -3.91
N LEU A 242 19.52 -2.11 -4.81
CA LEU A 242 19.56 -2.58 -6.19
C LEU A 242 20.38 -1.65 -7.08
N THR A 243 20.96 -2.22 -8.14
CA THR A 243 21.48 -1.40 -9.25
C THR A 243 20.31 -0.73 -9.99
N ARG A 244 20.61 0.30 -10.78
CA ARG A 244 19.58 1.03 -11.57
C ARG A 244 18.68 0.13 -12.43
N TYR A 245 19.25 -0.91 -13.04
CA TYR A 245 18.53 -1.80 -13.95
C TYR A 245 17.69 -2.81 -13.17
N GLN A 246 18.24 -3.35 -12.09
CA GLN A 246 17.50 -4.19 -11.15
C GLN A 246 16.34 -3.43 -10.51
N ALA A 247 16.56 -2.18 -10.05
CA ALA A 247 15.52 -1.32 -9.49
C ALA A 247 14.41 -1.05 -10.52
N ALA A 248 14.78 -0.76 -11.77
CA ALA A 248 13.82 -0.55 -12.84
C ALA A 248 12.99 -1.82 -13.14
N LEU A 249 13.63 -2.98 -13.21
CA LEU A 249 12.94 -4.27 -13.43
C LEU A 249 12.04 -4.64 -12.26
N PHE A 250 12.52 -4.46 -11.03
CA PHE A 250 11.74 -4.71 -9.81
C PHE A 250 10.49 -3.81 -9.74
N LEU A 251 10.65 -2.50 -9.92
CA LEU A 251 9.53 -1.55 -9.87
C LEU A 251 8.56 -1.75 -11.05
N LYS A 252 9.07 -2.08 -12.24
CA LYS A 252 8.24 -2.49 -13.38
C LYS A 252 7.44 -3.74 -13.02
N GLY A 253 8.07 -4.78 -12.47
CA GLY A 253 7.40 -6.01 -12.06
C GLY A 253 6.31 -5.75 -11.01
N LEU A 254 6.57 -4.88 -10.03
CA LEU A 254 5.59 -4.48 -9.04
C LEU A 254 4.40 -3.73 -9.65
N ALA A 255 4.68 -2.82 -10.58
CA ALA A 255 3.64 -2.11 -11.32
C ALA A 255 2.80 -3.06 -12.19
N GLN A 256 3.43 -4.02 -12.88
CA GLN A 256 2.73 -5.04 -13.67
C GLN A 256 1.88 -5.95 -12.79
N PHE A 257 2.37 -6.35 -11.62
CA PHE A 257 1.61 -7.12 -10.65
C PHE A 257 0.34 -6.37 -10.22
N LEU A 258 0.45 -5.08 -9.90
CA LEU A 258 -0.69 -4.23 -9.55
C LEU A 258 -1.69 -4.08 -10.69
N VAL A 259 -1.22 -3.83 -11.90
CA VAL A 259 -2.06 -3.67 -13.09
C VAL A 259 -2.73 -4.98 -13.52
N GLY A 260 -2.08 -6.12 -13.28
CA GLY A 260 -2.58 -7.45 -13.64
C GLY A 260 -3.91 -7.84 -12.99
N PHE A 261 -4.35 -7.12 -11.95
CA PHE A 261 -5.66 -7.33 -11.33
C PHE A 261 -6.83 -6.67 -12.05
N ASP A 262 -6.58 -5.81 -13.03
CA ASP A 262 -7.61 -5.13 -13.84
C ASP A 262 -8.02 -5.95 -15.09
N CYS A 263 -7.73 -7.26 -15.06
CA CYS A 263 -8.08 -8.22 -16.12
C CYS A 263 -9.53 -8.75 -16.00
#